data_AF-A0A7W1DEM4-F1
#
_entry.id   AF-A0A7W1DEM4-F1
#
_cell.length_a   1.000
_cell.length_b   1.000
_cell.length_c   1.000
_cell.angle_alpha   90.00
_cell.angle_beta   90.00
_cell.angle_gamma   90.00
#
_symmetry.space_group_name_H-M   'P 1'
#
loop_
_entity.id
_entity.type
_entity.pdbx_description
1 polymer ?
#
loop_
_entity_poly.entity_id
_entity_poly.type
_entity_poly.pdbx_seq_one_letter_code
_entity_poly.pdbx_strand_id
1 'polypeptide(L)'
;MKILITAPSLKIRQNVSGISTVVRQIIQHSRFEFYHFQAGRRDDEKAGISWIFKQILNVLRFWQQIHRERIDIVHINTALNPLSIMRDAAFAKTARLANRPILLHLHGGRFLAQEFENRFFARTAEKMLRRASIVIVLSELEKEIIEKRWQNLNVRVLENAVSLDETQKIKAETDEKSIVFLGRLHESKGLFEIIKACRILKDEGFEFCFNCFGAGEMKDFFTAE
;
A
#
# COMPACT_ATOMS: atom_id res chain seq x y z
N MET A 1 -23.23 2.34 -9.81
CA MET A 1 -21.97 1.78 -10.33
C MET A 1 -21.39 0.88 -9.26
N LYS A 2 -21.09 -0.36 -9.63
CA LYS A 2 -20.58 -1.42 -8.76
C LYS A 2 -19.09 -1.65 -9.01
N ILE A 3 -18.29 -1.53 -7.96
CA ILE A 3 -16.83 -1.61 -8.04
C ILE A 3 -16.36 -2.84 -7.26
N LEU A 4 -15.60 -3.73 -7.91
CA LEU A 4 -14.90 -4.81 -7.22
C LEU A 4 -13.51 -4.33 -6.84
N ILE A 5 -13.22 -4.22 -5.54
CA ILE A 5 -11.95 -3.70 -5.02
C ILE A 5 -11.13 -4.79 -4.33
N THR A 6 -9.87 -4.96 -4.73
CA THR A 6 -8.98 -5.94 -4.10
C THR A 6 -8.24 -5.32 -2.91
N ALA A 7 -8.20 -6.02 -1.78
CA ALA A 7 -7.39 -5.64 -0.63
C ALA A 7 -7.12 -6.87 0.25
N PRO A 8 -6.14 -6.83 1.17
CA PRO A 8 -6.07 -7.78 2.27
C PRO A 8 -7.34 -7.76 3.14
N SER A 9 -7.34 -8.51 4.25
CA SER A 9 -8.49 -8.50 5.16
C SER A 9 -8.78 -7.09 5.65
N LEU A 10 -10.01 -6.61 5.48
CA LEU A 10 -10.44 -5.35 6.07
C LEU A 10 -10.70 -5.49 7.58
N LYS A 11 -10.61 -6.69 8.18
CA LYS A 11 -10.77 -6.82 9.63
C LYS A 11 -9.46 -6.42 10.32
N ILE A 12 -9.49 -5.32 11.08
CA ILE A 12 -8.33 -4.74 11.79
C ILE A 12 -7.62 -5.78 12.67
N ARG A 13 -8.39 -6.66 13.33
CA ARG A 13 -7.87 -7.74 14.18
C ARG A 13 -7.07 -8.82 13.44
N GLN A 14 -7.17 -8.88 12.11
CA GLN A 14 -6.52 -9.92 11.30
C GLN A 14 -5.34 -9.39 10.48
N ASN A 15 -5.31 -8.09 10.16
CA ASN A 15 -4.22 -7.50 9.39
C ASN A 15 -4.17 -5.97 9.60
N VAL A 16 -2.99 -5.45 9.91
CA VAL A 16 -2.70 -4.01 9.92
C VAL A 16 -1.87 -3.71 8.67
N SER A 17 -2.55 -3.31 7.60
CA SER A 17 -1.94 -3.01 6.29
C SER A 17 -2.40 -1.64 5.79
N GLY A 18 -1.46 -0.82 5.30
CA GLY A 18 -1.77 0.48 4.71
C GLY A 18 -2.82 0.40 3.60
N ILE A 19 -2.72 -0.61 2.74
CA ILE A 19 -3.73 -0.88 1.68
C ILE A 19 -5.12 -1.11 2.29
N SER A 20 -5.21 -1.84 3.40
CA SER A 20 -6.50 -2.13 4.04
C SER A 20 -7.11 -0.88 4.68
N THR A 21 -6.29 0.01 5.24
CA THR A 21 -6.74 1.31 5.76
C THR A 21 -7.28 2.19 4.63
N VAL A 22 -6.52 2.34 3.55
CA VAL A 22 -6.91 3.16 2.39
C VAL A 22 -8.19 2.63 1.74
N VAL A 23 -8.28 1.32 1.51
CA VAL A 23 -9.48 0.71 0.92
C VAL A 23 -10.69 0.86 1.83
N ARG A 24 -10.52 0.77 3.15
CA ARG A 24 -11.61 1.03 4.10
C ARG A 24 -12.12 2.46 3.98
N GLN A 25 -11.22 3.44 3.96
CA GLN A 25 -11.60 4.85 3.80
C GLN A 25 -12.30 5.11 2.46
N ILE A 26 -11.79 4.52 1.36
CA ILE A 26 -12.44 4.60 0.04
C ILE A 26 -13.87 4.06 0.11
N ILE A 27 -14.08 2.88 0.73
CA ILE A 27 -15.40 2.27 0.85
C ILE A 27 -16.32 3.13 1.73
N GLN A 28 -15.81 3.65 2.85
CA GLN A 28 -16.59 4.41 3.84
C GLN A 28 -17.04 5.79 3.33
N HIS A 29 -16.20 6.47 2.55
CA HIS A 29 -16.44 7.86 2.12
C HIS A 29 -16.88 8.00 0.66
N SER A 30 -17.05 6.89 -0.06
CA SER A 30 -17.52 6.91 -1.44
C SER A 30 -19.03 6.71 -1.54
N ARG A 31 -19.63 7.33 -2.56
CA ARG A 31 -21.04 7.16 -2.94
C ARG A 31 -21.31 5.92 -3.80
N PHE A 32 -20.27 5.16 -4.17
CA PHE A 32 -20.39 3.99 -5.03
C PHE A 32 -20.53 2.71 -4.23
N GLU A 33 -21.08 1.67 -4.87
CA GLU A 33 -21.24 0.36 -4.25
C GLU A 33 -19.95 -0.45 -4.42
N PHE A 34 -19.34 -0.87 -3.31
CA PHE A 34 -18.10 -1.64 -3.32
C PHE A 34 -18.32 -3.09 -2.91
N TYR A 35 -17.73 -3.98 -3.69
CA TYR A 35 -17.56 -5.38 -3.37
C TYR A 35 -16.10 -5.63 -3.04
N HIS A 36 -15.81 -6.05 -1.82
CA HIS A 36 -14.44 -6.40 -1.43
C HIS A 36 -14.09 -7.80 -1.93
N PHE A 37 -12.93 -7.90 -2.60
CA PHE A 37 -12.28 -9.18 -2.89
C PHE A 37 -11.01 -9.30 -2.06
N GLN A 38 -10.97 -10.30 -1.17
CA GLN A 38 -9.80 -10.53 -0.33
C GLN A 38 -8.63 -11.05 -1.16
N ALA A 39 -7.60 -10.22 -1.33
CA ALA A 39 -6.37 -10.53 -2.04
C ALA A 39 -5.18 -10.43 -1.07
N GLY A 40 -4.58 -11.57 -0.71
CA GLY A 40 -3.47 -11.61 0.24
C GLY A 40 -3.18 -13.02 0.73
N ARG A 41 -1.99 -13.21 1.30
CA ARG A 41 -1.63 -14.40 2.06
C ARG A 41 -2.14 -14.21 3.50
N ARG A 42 -2.61 -15.27 4.14
CA ARG A 42 -2.76 -15.30 5.60
C ARG A 42 -1.41 -15.78 6.17
N ASP A 43 -0.97 -15.19 7.27
CA ASP A 43 0.39 -15.40 7.81
C ASP A 43 0.68 -16.87 8.19
N ASP A 44 -0.34 -17.72 8.27
CA ASP A 44 -0.30 -19.14 8.59
C ASP A 44 -0.19 -20.09 7.38
N GLU A 45 -0.22 -19.61 6.13
CA GLU A 45 -0.25 -20.50 4.96
C GLU A 45 1.15 -20.96 4.52
N LYS A 46 1.44 -22.26 4.62
CA LYS A 46 2.66 -22.89 4.04
C LYS A 46 2.61 -22.91 2.51
N ALA A 47 3.74 -22.64 1.85
CA ALA A 47 3.86 -22.73 0.39
C ALA A 47 3.84 -24.21 -0.05
N GLY A 48 2.93 -24.57 -0.96
CA GLY A 48 2.78 -25.94 -1.45
C GLY A 48 1.73 -26.07 -2.54
N ILE A 49 1.44 -27.30 -2.97
CA ILE A 49 0.44 -27.60 -4.02
C ILE A 49 -0.94 -27.04 -3.65
N SER A 50 -1.35 -27.20 -2.40
CA SER A 50 -2.60 -26.63 -1.87
C SER A 50 -2.68 -25.11 -2.03
N TRP A 51 -1.55 -24.41 -1.91
CA TRP A 51 -1.48 -22.96 -2.12
C TRP A 51 -1.65 -22.60 -3.60
N ILE A 52 -1.05 -23.36 -4.52
CA ILE A 52 -1.24 -23.16 -5.98
C ILE A 52 -2.71 -23.37 -6.36
N PHE A 53 -3.33 -24.45 -5.90
CA PHE A 53 -4.75 -24.71 -6.11
C PHE A 53 -5.62 -23.57 -5.55
N LYS A 54 -5.29 -23.04 -4.37
CA LYS A 54 -5.96 -21.85 -3.82
C LYS A 54 -5.81 -20.62 -4.72
N GLN A 55 -4.65 -20.37 -5.32
CA GLN A 55 -4.49 -19.24 -6.25
C GLN A 55 -5.36 -19.40 -7.50
N ILE A 56 -5.41 -20.60 -8.08
CA ILE A 56 -6.29 -20.89 -9.22
C ILE A 56 -7.75 -20.68 -8.82
N LEU A 57 -8.16 -21.23 -7.68
CA LEU A 57 -9.52 -21.06 -7.16
C LEU A 57 -9.86 -19.60 -6.87
N ASN A 58 -8.90 -18.79 -6.42
CA ASN A 58 -9.09 -17.35 -6.22
C ASN A 58 -9.35 -16.64 -7.54
N VAL A 59 -8.65 -16.99 -8.62
CA VAL A 59 -8.91 -16.41 -9.94
C VAL A 59 -10.31 -16.79 -10.45
N LEU A 60 -10.75 -18.04 -10.24
CA LEU A 60 -12.10 -18.47 -10.58
C LEU A 60 -13.17 -17.77 -9.74
N ARG A 61 -12.96 -17.61 -8.44
CA ARG A 61 -13.86 -16.86 -7.54
C ARG A 61 -13.94 -15.40 -7.93
N PHE A 62 -12.81 -14.80 -8.31
CA PHE A 62 -12.75 -13.43 -8.80
C PHE A 62 -13.61 -13.26 -10.06
N TRP A 63 -13.46 -14.15 -11.04
CA TRP A 63 -14.30 -14.19 -12.23
C TRP A 63 -15.79 -14.35 -11.88
N GLN A 64 -16.13 -15.35 -11.04
CA GLN A 64 -17.51 -15.59 -10.63
C GLN A 64 -18.12 -14.37 -9.94
N GLN A 65 -17.37 -13.66 -9.09
CA GLN A 65 -17.84 -12.46 -8.40
C GLN A 65 -18.06 -11.30 -9.37
N ILE A 66 -17.20 -11.11 -10.38
CA ILE A 66 -17.41 -10.10 -11.43
C ILE A 66 -18.78 -10.30 -12.09
N HIS A 67 -19.13 -11.53 -12.45
CA HIS A 67 -20.38 -11.82 -13.15
C HIS A 67 -21.60 -11.86 -12.22
N ARG A 68 -21.47 -12.49 -11.05
CA ARG A 68 -22.57 -12.63 -10.08
C ARG A 68 -23.05 -11.27 -9.58
N GLU A 69 -22.12 -10.39 -9.23
CA GLU A 69 -22.46 -9.07 -8.67
C GLU A 69 -22.73 -8.02 -9.75
N ARG A 70 -22.51 -8.36 -11.03
CA ARG A 70 -22.60 -7.46 -12.19
C ARG A 70 -21.69 -6.24 -12.02
N ILE A 71 -20.40 -6.52 -11.80
CA ILE A 71 -19.39 -5.49 -11.56
C ILE A 71 -19.18 -4.61 -12.80
N ASP A 72 -19.17 -3.29 -12.60
CA ASP A 72 -18.92 -2.30 -13.65
C ASP A 72 -17.43 -2.00 -13.80
N ILE A 73 -16.71 -1.85 -12.68
CA ILE A 73 -15.28 -1.50 -12.64
C ILE A 73 -14.53 -2.43 -11.68
N VAL A 74 -13.31 -2.82 -12.05
CA VAL A 74 -12.41 -3.56 -11.17
C VAL A 74 -11.28 -2.63 -10.68
N HIS A 75 -11.16 -2.46 -9.37
CA HIS A 75 -10.10 -1.70 -8.71
C HIS A 75 -9.09 -2.65 -8.05
N ILE A 76 -7.91 -2.79 -8.65
CA ILE A 76 -6.84 -3.67 -8.16
C ILE A 76 -5.82 -2.84 -7.37
N ASN A 77 -5.63 -3.15 -6.08
CA ASN A 77 -4.54 -2.60 -5.29
C ASN A 77 -3.33 -3.54 -5.35
N THR A 78 -2.16 -3.02 -5.74
CA THR A 78 -0.93 -3.80 -5.89
C THR A 78 0.24 -3.20 -5.11
N ALA A 79 1.03 -4.06 -4.47
CA ALA A 79 2.23 -3.66 -3.73
C ALA A 79 3.52 -3.76 -4.55
N LEU A 80 3.44 -4.24 -5.79
CA LEU A 80 4.57 -4.51 -6.69
C LEU A 80 5.70 -5.39 -6.13
N ASN A 81 5.44 -6.18 -5.09
CA ASN A 81 6.33 -7.27 -4.73
C ASN A 81 6.10 -8.48 -5.68
N PRO A 82 7.08 -9.38 -5.86
CA PRO A 82 7.02 -10.49 -6.82
C PRO A 82 5.73 -11.32 -6.78
N LEU A 83 5.26 -11.69 -5.59
CA LEU A 83 4.04 -12.48 -5.40
C LEU A 83 2.79 -11.67 -5.77
N SER A 84 2.73 -10.39 -5.36
CA SER A 84 1.62 -9.51 -5.72
C SER A 84 1.56 -9.26 -7.22
N ILE A 85 2.68 -9.06 -7.91
CA ILE A 85 2.73 -8.84 -9.37
C ILE A 85 2.07 -10.01 -10.10
N MET A 86 2.43 -11.25 -9.75
CA MET A 86 1.86 -12.44 -10.40
C MET A 86 0.36 -12.55 -10.20
N ARG A 87 -0.08 -12.42 -8.94
CA ARG A 87 -1.49 -12.50 -8.57
C ARG A 87 -2.31 -11.38 -9.21
N ASP A 88 -1.84 -10.14 -9.10
CA ASP A 88 -2.56 -8.96 -9.55
C ASP A 88 -2.59 -8.89 -11.09
N ALA A 89 -1.54 -9.39 -11.76
CA ALA A 89 -1.55 -9.56 -13.22
C ALA A 89 -2.58 -10.61 -13.67
N ALA A 90 -2.75 -11.70 -12.90
CA ALA A 90 -3.80 -12.68 -13.17
C ALA A 90 -5.19 -12.04 -13.00
N PHE A 91 -5.45 -11.29 -11.93
CA PHE A 91 -6.71 -10.58 -11.76
C PHE A 91 -6.95 -9.52 -12.85
N ALA A 92 -5.94 -8.77 -13.24
CA ALA A 92 -6.04 -7.80 -14.33
C ALA A 92 -6.36 -8.48 -15.66
N LYS A 93 -5.74 -9.63 -15.95
CA LYS A 93 -6.08 -10.44 -17.14
C LYS A 93 -7.54 -10.92 -17.09
N THR A 94 -7.98 -11.44 -15.94
CA THR A 94 -9.35 -11.91 -15.72
C THR A 94 -10.38 -10.80 -15.89
N ALA A 95 -10.11 -9.61 -15.35
CA ALA A 95 -10.98 -8.44 -15.53
C ALA A 95 -11.06 -7.99 -17.00
N ARG A 96 -9.94 -8.00 -17.72
CA ARG A 96 -9.93 -7.74 -19.17
C ARG A 96 -10.76 -8.76 -19.95
N LEU A 97 -10.63 -10.04 -19.64
CA LEU A 97 -11.42 -11.10 -20.28
C LEU A 97 -12.93 -10.96 -19.99
N ALA A 98 -13.28 -10.40 -18.84
CA ALA A 98 -14.66 -10.06 -18.48
C ALA A 98 -15.12 -8.70 -19.07
N ASN A 99 -14.32 -8.08 -19.95
CA ASN A 99 -14.54 -6.77 -20.55
C ASN A 99 -14.80 -5.65 -19.52
N ARG A 100 -14.10 -5.70 -18.38
CA ARG A 100 -14.22 -4.67 -17.34
C ARG A 100 -13.05 -3.69 -17.39
N PRO A 101 -13.32 -2.36 -17.31
CA PRO A 101 -12.27 -1.37 -17.12
C PRO A 101 -11.57 -1.61 -15.78
N ILE A 102 -10.27 -1.32 -15.75
CA ILE A 102 -9.40 -1.62 -14.61
C ILE A 102 -8.82 -0.32 -14.08
N LEU A 103 -9.04 -0.08 -12.79
CA LEU A 103 -8.34 0.92 -12.00
C LEU A 103 -7.24 0.22 -11.21
N LEU A 104 -5.97 0.46 -11.57
CA LEU A 104 -4.85 -0.20 -10.91
C LEU A 104 -4.16 0.79 -9.98
N HIS A 105 -4.19 0.52 -8.67
CA HIS A 105 -3.68 1.42 -7.64
C HIS A 105 -2.40 0.85 -7.01
N LEU A 106 -1.31 1.60 -7.14
CA LEU A 106 0.03 1.23 -6.70
C LEU A 106 0.27 1.67 -5.25
N HIS A 107 0.70 0.74 -4.40
CA HIS A 107 1.01 0.97 -2.97
C HIS A 107 2.45 0.56 -2.62
N GLY A 108 3.34 0.51 -3.61
CA GLY A 108 4.63 -0.16 -3.54
C GLY A 108 5.84 0.76 -3.45
N GLY A 109 5.80 1.87 -2.71
CA GLY A 109 6.81 2.94 -2.71
C GLY A 109 8.28 2.49 -2.91
N ARG A 110 8.80 1.53 -2.12
CA ARG A 110 10.18 1.00 -2.30
C ARG A 110 10.37 0.24 -3.64
N PHE A 111 9.40 -0.58 -4.05
CA PHE A 111 9.45 -1.35 -5.31
C PHE A 111 9.15 -0.50 -6.55
N LEU A 112 8.53 0.68 -6.37
CA LEU A 112 8.44 1.71 -7.40
C LEU A 112 9.81 2.36 -7.62
N ALA A 113 10.48 2.76 -6.53
CA ALA A 113 11.75 3.46 -6.57
C ALA A 113 12.95 2.57 -6.94
N GLN A 114 12.90 1.27 -6.62
CA GLN A 114 13.96 0.31 -6.94
C GLN A 114 13.76 -0.30 -8.32
N GLU A 115 14.86 -0.68 -8.97
CA GLU A 115 14.81 -1.49 -10.18
C GLU A 115 14.36 -2.92 -9.86
N PHE A 116 13.62 -3.53 -10.79
CA PHE A 116 13.25 -4.93 -10.65
C PHE A 116 14.50 -5.81 -10.81
N GLU A 117 14.89 -6.54 -9.77
CA GLU A 117 16.00 -7.49 -9.85
C GLU A 117 15.81 -8.54 -10.95
N ASN A 118 14.56 -8.90 -11.24
CA ASN A 118 14.22 -9.90 -12.25
C ASN A 118 13.35 -9.32 -13.37
N ARG A 119 13.86 -9.38 -14.61
CA ARG A 119 13.20 -8.92 -15.85
C ARG A 119 11.83 -9.56 -16.09
N PHE A 120 11.60 -10.77 -15.60
CA PHE A 120 10.29 -11.43 -15.71
C PHE A 120 9.21 -10.68 -14.92
N PHE A 121 9.51 -10.27 -13.68
CA PHE A 121 8.57 -9.48 -12.87
C PHE A 121 8.38 -8.08 -13.46
N ALA A 122 9.46 -7.45 -13.94
CA ALA A 122 9.37 -6.15 -14.63
C ALA A 122 8.39 -6.19 -15.81
N ARG A 123 8.56 -7.17 -16.71
CA ARG A 123 7.69 -7.34 -17.88
C ARG A 123 6.25 -7.69 -17.49
N THR A 124 6.07 -8.44 -16.40
CA THR A 124 4.72 -8.78 -15.94
C THR A 124 4.03 -7.55 -15.34
N ALA A 125 4.74 -6.77 -14.52
CA ALA A 125 4.25 -5.50 -13.99
C ALA A 125 3.87 -4.55 -15.12
N GLU A 126 4.76 -4.33 -16.10
CA GLU A 126 4.48 -3.50 -17.27
C GLU A 126 3.20 -3.95 -18.00
N LYS A 127 3.12 -5.25 -18.29
CA LYS A 127 1.95 -5.86 -18.93
C LYS A 127 0.66 -5.66 -18.12
N MET A 128 0.74 -5.69 -16.79
CA MET A 128 -0.40 -5.44 -15.91
C MET A 128 -0.81 -3.97 -15.97
N LEU A 129 0.15 -3.04 -15.87
CA LEU A 129 -0.07 -1.59 -15.94
C LEU A 129 -0.68 -1.17 -17.28
N ARG A 130 -0.17 -1.69 -18.40
CA ARG A 130 -0.70 -1.40 -19.74
C ARG A 130 -2.12 -1.93 -19.98
N ARG A 131 -2.61 -2.86 -19.15
CA ARG A 131 -4.01 -3.33 -19.21
C ARG A 131 -4.96 -2.44 -18.41
N ALA A 132 -4.43 -1.59 -17.53
CA ALA A 132 -5.23 -0.68 -16.74
C ALA A 132 -5.80 0.44 -17.61
N SER A 133 -7.05 0.80 -17.35
CA SER A 133 -7.67 2.00 -17.94
C SER A 133 -7.08 3.26 -17.31
N ILE A 134 -6.81 3.20 -16.00
CA ILE A 134 -6.15 4.23 -15.21
C ILE A 134 -5.22 3.54 -14.22
N VAL A 135 -4.01 4.08 -14.08
CA VAL A 135 -3.05 3.73 -13.04
C VAL A 135 -3.07 4.84 -11.99
N ILE A 136 -3.31 4.48 -10.73
CA ILE A 136 -3.26 5.39 -9.59
C ILE A 136 -1.94 5.21 -8.85
N VAL A 137 -1.28 6.32 -8.52
CA VAL A 137 -0.11 6.41 -7.63
C VAL A 137 -0.41 7.39 -6.49
N LEU A 138 0.41 7.36 -5.43
CA LEU A 138 0.17 8.10 -4.19
C LEU A 138 0.82 9.49 -4.16
N SER A 139 1.68 9.83 -5.14
CA SER A 139 2.37 11.12 -5.21
C SER A 139 2.81 11.46 -6.64
N GLU A 140 3.10 12.74 -6.90
CA GLU A 140 3.70 13.16 -8.18
C GLU A 140 5.09 12.53 -8.40
N LEU A 141 5.89 12.33 -7.35
CA LEU A 141 7.18 11.62 -7.46
C LEU A 141 6.99 10.20 -8.00
N GLU A 142 6.02 9.46 -7.47
CA GLU A 142 5.74 8.11 -7.96
C GLU A 142 5.22 8.11 -9.40
N LYS A 143 4.47 9.15 -9.79
CA LYS A 143 4.01 9.32 -11.17
C LYS A 143 5.18 9.53 -12.12
N GLU A 144 6.09 10.45 -11.79
CA GLU A 144 7.30 10.72 -12.58
C GLU A 144 8.15 9.45 -12.75
N ILE A 145 8.35 8.68 -11.66
CA ILE A 145 9.09 7.42 -11.68
C ILE A 145 8.43 6.42 -12.65
N ILE A 146 7.11 6.26 -12.57
CA ILE A 146 6.36 5.33 -13.42
C ILE A 146 6.37 5.77 -14.88
N GLU A 147 6.13 7.04 -15.17
CA GLU A 147 6.07 7.57 -16.54
C GLU A 147 7.45 7.52 -17.22
N LYS A 148 8.52 7.76 -16.45
CA LYS A 148 9.90 7.59 -16.92
C LYS A 148 10.22 6.13 -17.22
N ARG A 149 9.73 5.20 -16.40
CA ARG A 149 9.98 3.75 -16.56
C ARG A 149 9.16 3.14 -17.71
N TRP A 150 7.90 3.53 -17.84
CA TRP A 150 6.97 2.98 -18.82
C TRP A 150 6.13 4.07 -19.48
N GLN A 151 6.41 4.33 -20.75
CA GLN A 151 5.71 5.34 -21.55
C GLN A 151 4.25 4.94 -21.87
N ASN A 152 3.43 5.96 -22.13
CA ASN A 152 2.03 5.84 -22.57
C ASN A 152 1.10 5.15 -21.57
N LEU A 153 1.35 5.32 -20.27
CA LEU A 153 0.41 4.93 -19.21
C LEU A 153 -0.50 6.12 -18.86
N ASN A 154 -1.77 5.84 -18.58
CA ASN A 154 -2.69 6.84 -18.06
C ASN A 154 -2.57 6.90 -16.54
N VAL A 155 -1.58 7.65 -16.04
CA VAL A 155 -1.28 7.75 -14.61
C VAL A 155 -1.99 8.94 -13.98
N ARG A 156 -2.53 8.75 -12.78
CA ARG A 156 -3.20 9.78 -11.96
C ARG A 156 -2.71 9.68 -10.52
N VAL A 157 -2.54 10.83 -9.88
CA VAL A 157 -2.18 10.89 -8.47
C VAL A 157 -3.46 10.88 -7.63
N LEU A 158 -3.49 10.01 -6.61
CA LEU A 158 -4.48 10.01 -5.55
C LEU A 158 -3.74 9.82 -4.22
N GLU A 159 -3.55 10.91 -3.51
CA GLU A 159 -2.89 10.88 -2.21
C GLU A 159 -3.75 10.14 -1.17
N ASN A 160 -3.08 9.54 -0.19
CA ASN A 160 -3.78 8.95 0.95
C ASN A 160 -4.43 10.05 1.79
N ALA A 161 -5.69 9.84 2.16
CA ALA A 161 -6.43 10.75 3.03
C ALA A 161 -6.34 10.33 4.50
N VAL A 162 -6.41 11.31 5.39
CA VAL A 162 -6.55 11.11 6.84
C VAL A 162 -7.89 11.69 7.27
N SER A 163 -8.66 10.95 8.07
CA SER A 163 -9.89 11.51 8.64
C SER A 163 -9.52 12.54 9.70
N LEU A 164 -10.14 13.71 9.63
CA LEU A 164 -9.96 14.77 10.62
C LEU A 164 -11.00 14.67 11.75
N ASP A 165 -12.02 13.82 11.61
CA ASP A 165 -13.11 13.68 12.58
C ASP A 165 -12.62 13.18 13.95
N GLU A 166 -11.53 12.42 13.96
CA GLU A 166 -10.88 11.90 15.16
C GLU A 166 -9.75 12.82 15.68
N THR A 167 -9.52 13.96 15.03
CA THR A 167 -8.44 14.88 15.41
C THR A 167 -8.99 16.03 16.25
N GLN A 168 -8.41 16.21 17.43
CA GLN A 168 -8.68 17.38 18.27
C GLN A 168 -7.41 18.21 18.37
N LYS A 169 -7.53 19.52 18.15
CA LYS A 169 -6.46 20.45 18.50
C LYS A 169 -6.42 20.56 20.02
N ILE A 170 -5.36 20.03 20.61
CA ILE A 170 -5.08 20.13 22.04
C ILE A 170 -4.08 21.27 22.24
N LYS A 171 -4.31 22.12 23.25
CA LYS A 171 -3.30 23.11 23.66
C LYS A 171 -2.17 22.37 24.38
N ALA A 172 -0.93 22.76 24.09
CA ALA A 172 0.20 22.27 24.88
C ALA A 172 -0.02 22.64 26.36
N GLU A 173 0.09 21.66 27.24
CA GLU A 173 -0.01 21.84 28.69
C GLU A 173 1.30 22.35 29.30
N THR A 174 2.40 22.23 28.54
CA THR A 174 3.77 22.54 28.97
C THR A 174 4.48 23.39 27.93
N ASP A 175 5.41 24.24 28.39
CA ASP A 175 6.32 24.98 27.50
C ASP A 175 7.52 24.12 27.02
N GLU A 176 7.69 22.93 27.60
CA GLU A 176 8.72 21.97 27.22
C GLU A 176 8.62 21.62 25.72
N LYS A 177 9.75 21.74 25.01
CA LYS A 177 9.81 21.43 23.58
C LYS A 177 9.83 19.92 23.40
N SER A 178 8.82 19.36 22.75
CA SER A 178 8.75 17.93 22.46
C SER A 178 8.89 17.66 20.97
N ILE A 179 9.79 16.75 20.63
CA ILE A 179 9.93 16.15 19.30
C ILE A 179 9.32 14.75 19.37
N VAL A 180 8.39 14.44 18.45
CA VAL A 180 7.71 13.13 18.41
C VAL A 180 8.07 12.40 17.13
N PHE A 181 8.53 11.16 17.28
CA PHE A 181 8.62 10.19 16.19
C PHE A 181 7.55 9.11 16.40
N LEU A 182 6.70 8.89 15.38
CA LEU A 182 5.71 7.81 15.38
C LEU A 182 5.87 6.98 14.11
N GLY A 183 6.36 5.74 14.25
CA GLY A 183 6.59 4.89 13.09
C GLY A 183 7.28 3.57 13.41
N ARG A 184 7.39 2.70 12.40
CA ARG A 184 8.16 1.46 12.52
C ARG A 184 9.63 1.79 12.73
N LEU A 185 10.28 1.14 13.69
CA LEU A 185 11.72 1.30 13.94
C LEU A 185 12.50 0.45 12.93
N HIS A 186 12.71 1.02 11.75
CA HIS A 186 13.45 0.44 10.64
C HIS A 186 14.39 1.51 10.08
N GLU A 187 15.59 1.11 9.65
CA GLU A 187 16.59 1.97 9.01
C GLU A 187 16.02 3.01 8.02
N SER A 188 15.11 2.62 7.11
CA SER A 188 14.55 3.55 6.12
C SER A 188 13.65 4.64 6.70
N LYS A 189 13.43 4.68 8.01
CA LYS A 189 12.72 5.75 8.69
C LYS A 189 13.65 6.86 9.18
N GLY A 190 14.93 6.78 8.83
CA GLY A 190 15.90 7.84 9.11
C GLY A 190 16.31 7.88 10.58
N LEU A 191 16.34 6.71 11.24
CA LEU A 191 16.60 6.63 12.68
C LEU A 191 18.00 7.16 13.04
N PHE A 192 19.01 6.87 12.21
CA PHE A 192 20.37 7.38 12.41
C PHE A 192 20.42 8.91 12.28
N GLU A 193 19.71 9.45 11.30
CA GLU A 193 19.57 10.89 11.07
C GLU A 193 18.88 11.57 12.24
N ILE A 194 17.85 10.94 12.81
CA ILE A 194 17.15 11.43 14.01
C ILE A 194 18.10 11.49 15.21
N ILE A 195 18.85 10.43 15.49
CA ILE A 195 19.83 10.40 16.58
C ILE A 195 20.86 11.52 16.40
N LYS A 196 21.41 11.64 15.18
CA LYS A 196 22.39 12.68 14.86
C LYS A 196 21.81 14.09 15.06
N ALA A 197 20.58 14.33 14.61
CA ALA A 197 19.92 15.61 14.79
C ALA A 197 19.69 15.93 16.28
N CYS A 198 19.27 14.95 17.07
CA CYS A 198 19.09 15.14 18.52
C CYS A 198 20.41 15.44 19.23
N ARG A 199 21.51 14.81 18.83
CA ARG A 199 22.86 15.12 19.37
C ARG A 199 23.28 16.55 19.05
N ILE A 200 23.10 17.00 17.80
CA ILE A 200 23.39 18.38 17.41
C ILE A 200 22.58 19.37 18.26
N LEU A 201 21.27 19.16 18.42
CA LEU A 201 20.44 20.03 19.24
C LEU A 201 20.90 20.08 20.70
N LYS A 202 21.27 18.92 21.27
CA LYS A 202 21.80 18.84 22.63
C LYS A 202 23.13 19.58 22.76
N ASP A 203 24.04 19.41 21.81
CA ASP A 203 25.36 20.05 21.81
C ASP A 203 25.26 21.57 21.63
N GLU A 204 24.25 22.06 20.91
CA GLU A 204 23.92 23.48 20.78
C GLU A 204 23.18 24.06 22.00
N GLY A 205 22.88 23.24 23.01
CA GLY A 205 22.28 23.66 24.28
C GLY A 205 20.76 23.81 24.26
N PHE A 206 20.07 23.19 23.30
CA PHE A 206 18.60 23.17 23.31
C PHE A 206 18.06 22.17 24.34
N GLU A 207 17.12 22.63 25.17
CA GLU A 207 16.34 21.77 26.06
C GLU A 207 15.09 21.23 25.33
N PHE A 208 15.00 19.90 25.20
CA PHE A 208 13.87 19.23 24.56
C PHE A 208 13.68 17.79 25.07
N CYS A 209 12.46 17.30 24.94
CA CYS A 209 12.12 15.89 25.09
C CYS A 209 11.95 15.23 23.72
N PHE A 210 12.55 14.06 23.54
CA PHE A 210 12.34 13.24 22.35
C PHE A 210 11.49 12.01 22.69
N ASN A 211 10.29 11.96 22.13
CA ASN A 211 9.31 10.91 22.36
C ASN A 211 9.21 10.00 21.13
N CYS A 212 9.66 8.75 21.26
CA CYS A 212 9.63 7.75 20.19
C CYS A 212 8.57 6.69 20.42
N PHE A 213 7.64 6.55 19.49
CA PHE A 213 6.56 5.56 19.51
C PHE A 213 6.67 4.63 18.31
N GLY A 214 6.93 3.35 18.58
CA GLY A 214 7.13 2.40 17.50
C GLY A 214 7.64 1.04 17.96
N ALA A 215 7.65 0.11 17.02
CA ALA A 215 8.31 -1.17 17.15
C ALA A 215 9.00 -1.51 15.81
N GLY A 216 10.05 -2.34 15.86
CA GLY A 216 10.78 -2.76 14.68
C GLY A 216 12.14 -3.35 15.05
N GLU A 217 12.84 -3.85 14.03
CA GLU A 217 14.14 -4.52 14.17
C GLU A 217 15.22 -3.61 14.78
N MET A 218 15.10 -2.30 14.59
CA MET A 218 16.06 -1.31 15.10
C MET A 218 15.76 -0.87 16.53
N LYS A 219 14.78 -1.47 17.21
CA LYS A 219 14.35 -1.03 18.55
C LYS A 219 15.50 -0.98 19.53
N ASP A 220 16.21 -2.09 19.68
CA ASP A 220 17.25 -2.24 20.71
C ASP A 220 18.42 -1.27 20.47
N PHE A 221 18.83 -1.14 19.20
CA PHE A 221 19.82 -0.14 18.78
C PHE A 221 19.36 1.29 19.13
N PHE A 222 18.14 1.64 18.72
CA PHE A 222 17.65 3.01 18.83
C PHE A 222 17.42 3.44 20.28
N THR A 223 17.14 2.50 21.19
CA THR A 223 17.01 2.78 22.63
C THR A 223 18.34 2.86 23.38
N ALA A 224 19.44 2.39 22.79
CA ALA A 224 20.75 2.39 23.42
C ALA A 224 21.57 3.68 23.14
N GLU A 225 21.16 4.47 22.14
CA GLU A 225 21.89 5.65 21.61
C GLU A 225 21.33 6.99 22.09
#